data_AF-A0A953HF56-F1
#
_entry.id   AF-A0A953HF56-F1
#
_cell.length_a   1.000
_cell.length_b   1.000
_cell.length_c   1.000
_cell.angle_alpha   90.00
_cell.angle_beta   90.00
_cell.angle_gamma   90.00
#
_symmetry.space_group_name_H-M   'P 1'
#
loop_
_entity.id
_entity.type
_entity.pdbx_description
1 polymer ?
#
loop_
_entity_poly.entity_id
_entity_poly.type
_entity_poly.pdbx_seq_one_letter_code
_entity_poly.pdbx_strand_id
1 'polypeptide(L)'
;MGFCASGKGEIRIDTIPYPLLDIGRDTQICRNSIYIPEVRTNHQFIANYTWNTGEQLPDPVLSSPGTYILEIEDYCTRTARDTMKLTVENCPVCFLIPNSFSPNGDGLNDYFQVQSHL
;
A
#
# COMPACT_ATOMS: atom_id res chain seq x y z
N MET A 1 -30.94 19.22 -57.64
CA MET A 1 -29.53 18.90 -57.33
C MET A 1 -29.48 18.44 -55.88
N GLY A 2 -29.27 17.14 -55.64
CA GLY A 2 -29.20 16.57 -54.29
C GLY A 2 -27.75 16.25 -53.94
N PHE A 3 -27.27 16.73 -52.79
CA PHE A 3 -25.95 16.41 -52.27
C PHE A 3 -26.06 15.18 -51.35
N CYS A 4 -25.35 14.10 -51.68
CA CYS A 4 -25.12 13.00 -50.75
C CYS A 4 -23.85 13.29 -49.95
N ALA A 5 -24.00 13.53 -48.65
CA ALA A 5 -22.88 13.53 -47.71
C ALA A 5 -22.79 12.15 -47.06
N SER A 6 -21.65 11.48 -47.22
CA SER A 6 -21.33 10.26 -46.48
C SER A 6 -20.48 10.63 -45.26
N GLY A 7 -21.02 10.39 -44.07
CA GLY A 7 -20.28 10.47 -42.82
C GLY A 7 -19.62 9.12 -42.51
N LYS A 8 -18.35 9.14 -42.13
CA LYS A 8 -17.67 7.97 -41.55
C LYS A 8 -17.72 8.09 -40.03
N GLY A 9 -18.15 7.01 -39.36
CA GLY A 9 -18.01 6.84 -37.91
C GLY A 9 -17.06 5.68 -37.64
N GLU A 10 -16.28 5.78 -36.57
CA GLU A 10 -15.43 4.69 -36.08
C GLU A 10 -16.03 4.11 -34.80
N ILE A 11 -16.00 2.78 -34.67
CA ILE A 11 -16.34 2.07 -33.43
C ILE A 11 -15.03 1.49 -32.89
N ARG A 12 -14.69 1.81 -31.65
CA ARG A 12 -13.53 1.24 -30.95
C ARG A 12 -14.01 0.10 -30.04
N ILE A 13 -13.35 -1.04 -30.14
CA ILE A 13 -13.60 -2.22 -29.31
C ILE A 13 -12.31 -2.43 -28.51
N ASP A 14 -12.38 -2.16 -27.21
CA ASP A 14 -11.28 -2.40 -26.29
C ASP A 14 -11.53 -3.71 -25.54
N THR A 15 -10.56 -4.63 -25.57
CA THR A 15 -10.62 -5.87 -24.80
C THR A 15 -10.14 -5.61 -23.38
N ILE A 16 -11.01 -5.81 -22.39
CA ILE A 16 -10.67 -5.60 -20.98
C ILE A 16 -10.17 -6.93 -20.38
N PRO A 17 -8.91 -7.03 -19.90
CA PRO A 17 -8.41 -8.25 -19.29
C PRO A 17 -9.14 -8.59 -17.99
N TYR A 18 -9.06 -9.84 -17.55
CA TYR A 18 -9.52 -10.22 -16.21
C TYR A 18 -8.65 -9.54 -15.13
N PRO A 19 -9.26 -9.13 -14.00
CA PRO A 19 -8.52 -8.51 -12.92
C PRO A 19 -7.53 -9.50 -12.29
N LEU A 20 -6.29 -9.06 -12.15
CA LEU A 20 -5.31 -9.63 -11.25
C LEU A 20 -5.12 -8.65 -10.09
N LEU A 21 -4.90 -9.19 -8.90
CA LEU A 21 -4.70 -8.43 -7.67
C LEU A 21 -3.51 -9.01 -6.89
N ASP A 22 -2.66 -8.13 -6.42
CA ASP A 22 -1.54 -8.41 -5.50
C ASP A 22 -1.56 -7.29 -4.45
N ILE A 23 -1.84 -7.61 -3.18
CA ILE A 23 -1.83 -6.65 -2.07
C ILE A 23 -0.50 -6.62 -1.31
N GLY A 24 0.52 -7.28 -1.85
CA GLY A 24 1.84 -7.39 -1.28
C GLY A 24 2.01 -8.62 -0.39
N ARG A 25 3.24 -8.82 0.04
CA ARG A 25 3.63 -9.93 0.91
C ARG A 25 3.26 -9.69 2.37
N ASP A 26 3.27 -10.78 3.13
CA ASP A 26 3.25 -10.75 4.59
C ASP A 26 4.30 -9.76 5.14
N THR A 27 3.85 -8.92 6.06
CA THR A 27 4.64 -7.80 6.56
C THR A 27 4.64 -7.77 8.08
N GLN A 28 5.78 -7.37 8.65
CA GLN A 28 5.95 -7.16 10.07
C GLN A 28 6.21 -5.67 10.34
N ILE A 29 5.47 -5.09 11.28
CA ILE A 29 5.64 -3.71 11.73
C ILE A 29 5.88 -3.62 13.24
N CYS A 30 6.38 -2.46 13.66
CA CYS A 30 6.54 -2.15 15.06
C CYS A 30 5.23 -1.71 15.71
N ARG A 31 5.06 -1.98 17.01
CA ARG A 31 3.96 -1.42 17.79
C ARG A 31 3.94 0.11 17.63
N ASN A 32 2.75 0.67 17.48
CA ASN A 32 2.49 2.09 17.23
C ASN A 32 3.03 2.62 15.88
N SER A 33 3.38 1.74 14.95
CA SER A 33 3.62 2.10 13.54
C SER A 33 2.37 1.85 12.70
N ILE A 34 2.32 2.47 11.52
CA ILE A 34 1.31 2.25 10.50
C ILE A 34 1.92 1.58 9.28
N TYR A 35 1.10 0.89 8.51
CA TYR A 35 1.45 0.25 7.25
C TYR A 35 0.38 0.56 6.20
N ILE A 36 0.82 0.88 4.98
CA ILE A 36 -0.06 1.04 3.83
C ILE A 36 0.38 -0.02 2.80
N PRO A 37 -0.48 -0.99 2.45
CA PRO A 37 -0.12 -2.04 1.50
C PRO A 37 0.07 -1.49 0.08
N GLU A 38 1.07 -2.02 -0.63
CA GLU A 38 1.29 -1.72 -2.04
C GLU A 38 0.33 -2.55 -2.92
N VAL A 39 -0.89 -2.04 -3.12
CA VAL A 39 -1.88 -2.72 -3.95
C VAL A 39 -1.56 -2.55 -5.43
N ARG A 40 -1.38 -3.69 -6.13
CA ARG A 40 -1.04 -3.76 -7.56
C ARG A 40 -2.13 -4.53 -8.29
N THR A 41 -2.60 -3.96 -9.39
CA THR A 41 -3.57 -4.59 -10.29
C THR A 41 -3.21 -4.32 -11.75
N ASN A 42 -3.49 -5.27 -12.64
CA ASN A 42 -3.39 -5.09 -14.09
C ASN A 42 -4.65 -4.42 -14.69
N HIS A 43 -5.62 -4.06 -13.86
CA HIS A 43 -6.95 -3.67 -14.30
C HIS A 43 -7.28 -2.24 -13.87
N GLN A 44 -7.58 -1.40 -14.86
CA GLN A 44 -7.79 0.05 -14.67
C GLN A 44 -9.24 0.44 -14.30
N PHE A 45 -10.21 -0.45 -14.47
CA PHE A 45 -11.64 -0.14 -14.35
C PHE A 45 -12.25 -0.92 -13.18
N ILE A 46 -11.80 -0.62 -11.97
CA ILE A 46 -12.33 -1.20 -10.74
C ILE A 46 -13.54 -0.39 -10.28
N ALA A 47 -14.65 -1.07 -10.05
CA ALA A 47 -15.87 -0.48 -9.53
C ALA A 47 -15.83 -0.41 -8.00
N ASN A 48 -15.41 -1.51 -7.34
CA ASN A 48 -15.44 -1.64 -5.88
C ASN A 48 -14.14 -2.23 -5.32
N TYR A 49 -13.75 -1.74 -4.14
CA TYR A 49 -12.74 -2.34 -3.27
C TYR A 49 -13.45 -2.78 -1.99
N THR A 50 -13.22 -4.01 -1.52
CA THR A 50 -13.82 -4.54 -0.30
C THR A 50 -12.76 -5.22 0.55
N TRP A 51 -12.37 -4.56 1.64
CA TRP A 51 -11.51 -5.17 2.66
C TRP A 51 -12.34 -5.96 3.68
N ASN A 52 -11.77 -7.01 4.26
CA ASN A 52 -12.40 -7.74 5.36
C ASN A 52 -12.55 -6.92 6.66
N THR A 53 -11.93 -5.73 6.73
CA THR A 53 -12.17 -4.71 7.77
C THR A 53 -13.44 -3.89 7.54
N GLY A 54 -14.03 -3.97 6.35
CA GLY A 54 -15.14 -3.12 5.91
C GLY A 54 -14.71 -1.84 5.19
N GLU A 55 -13.41 -1.57 5.07
CA GLU A 55 -12.89 -0.44 4.31
C GLU A 55 -13.09 -0.64 2.80
N GLN A 56 -13.33 0.46 2.09
CA GLN A 56 -13.60 0.48 0.64
C GLN A 56 -12.59 1.33 -0.14
N LEU A 57 -11.38 1.44 0.38
CA LEU A 57 -10.29 2.22 -0.19
C LEU A 57 -9.26 1.29 -0.84
N PRO A 58 -8.57 1.72 -1.91
CA PRO A 58 -7.49 0.94 -2.49
C PRO A 58 -6.29 0.82 -1.54
N ASP A 59 -6.04 1.85 -0.72
CA ASP A 59 -4.90 1.98 0.18
C ASP A 59 -5.35 2.19 1.65
N PRO A 60 -5.77 1.14 2.38
CA PRO A 60 -6.15 1.27 3.77
C PRO A 60 -4.92 1.50 4.67
N VAL A 61 -5.10 2.23 5.77
CA VAL A 61 -4.04 2.40 6.78
C VAL A 61 -4.19 1.33 7.85
N LEU A 62 -3.23 0.41 7.91
CA LEU A 62 -3.25 -0.74 8.79
C LEU A 62 -2.28 -0.55 9.97
N SER A 63 -2.72 -0.93 11.16
CA SER A 63 -1.91 -0.83 12.38
C SER A 63 -2.08 -2.02 13.34
N SER A 64 -3.11 -2.84 13.11
CA SER A 64 -3.43 -3.98 13.97
C SER A 64 -2.95 -5.28 13.33
N PRO A 65 -2.42 -6.23 14.12
CA PRO A 65 -2.02 -7.52 13.57
C PRO A 65 -3.24 -8.29 13.11
N GLY A 66 -3.12 -9.02 12.00
CA GLY A 66 -4.25 -9.77 11.43
C GLY A 66 -3.98 -10.32 10.05
N THR A 67 -4.97 -11.04 9.52
CA THR A 67 -5.02 -11.40 8.11
C THR A 67 -5.93 -10.42 7.39
N TYR A 68 -5.38 -9.76 6.38
CA TYR A 68 -6.08 -8.80 5.55
C TYR A 68 -6.38 -9.43 4.20
N ILE A 69 -7.60 -9.21 3.74
CA ILE A 69 -8.12 -9.72 2.48
C ILE A 69 -8.72 -8.53 1.76
N LEU A 70 -8.29 -8.31 0.51
CA LEU A 70 -8.92 -7.38 -0.40
C LEU A 70 -9.59 -8.18 -1.52
N GLU A 71 -10.85 -7.88 -1.77
CA GLU A 71 -11.56 -8.27 -2.97
C GLU A 71 -11.85 -7.01 -3.82
N ILE A 72 -11.53 -7.08 -5.11
CA ILE A 72 -11.88 -6.06 -6.09
C ILE A 72 -12.93 -6.59 -7.05
N GLU A 73 -13.81 -5.71 -7.51
CA GLU A 73 -14.81 -6.00 -8.53
C GLU A 73 -14.73 -4.94 -9.62
N ASP A 74 -14.73 -5.35 -10.89
CA ASP A 74 -14.79 -4.43 -12.03
C ASP A 74 -16.22 -4.11 -12.48
N TYR A 75 -16.37 -3.18 -13.43
CA TYR A 75 -17.68 -2.82 -14.00
C TYR A 75 -18.36 -3.94 -14.81
N CYS A 76 -17.64 -5.03 -15.08
CA CYS A 76 -18.16 -6.23 -15.73
C CYS A 76 -18.49 -7.33 -14.73
N THR A 77 -18.55 -7.04 -13.41
CA THR A 77 -18.84 -7.96 -12.31
C THR A 77 -17.83 -9.11 -12.17
N ARG A 78 -16.59 -8.91 -12.65
CA ARG A 78 -15.48 -9.86 -12.48
C ARG A 78 -14.72 -9.49 -11.22
N THR A 79 -14.37 -10.50 -10.43
CA THR A 79 -13.70 -10.32 -9.15
C THR A 79 -12.28 -10.87 -9.12
N ALA A 80 -11.43 -10.26 -8.30
CA ALA A 80 -10.13 -10.78 -7.93
C ALA A 80 -9.90 -10.58 -6.43
N ARG A 81 -9.17 -11.50 -5.80
CA ARG A 81 -8.95 -11.50 -4.36
C ARG A 81 -7.51 -11.87 -4.05
N ASP A 82 -6.94 -11.18 -3.07
CA ASP A 82 -5.62 -11.50 -2.53
C ASP A 82 -5.58 -11.34 -1.00
N THR A 83 -4.56 -11.93 -0.37
CA THR A 83 -4.44 -12.03 1.09
C THR A 83 -3.03 -11.74 1.56
N MET A 84 -2.90 -11.00 2.66
CA MET A 84 -1.64 -10.79 3.35
C MET A 84 -1.80 -10.90 4.86
N LYS A 85 -0.72 -11.22 5.56
CA LYS A 85 -0.65 -11.22 7.02
C LYS A 85 0.18 -10.05 7.52
N LEU A 86 -0.39 -9.28 8.45
CA LEU A 86 0.31 -8.24 9.19
C LEU A 86 0.62 -8.74 10.59
N THR A 87 1.90 -8.77 10.96
CA THR A 87 2.35 -9.06 12.32
C THR A 87 2.88 -7.81 12.98
N VAL A 88 2.57 -7.61 14.26
CA VAL A 88 3.02 -6.45 15.04
C VAL A 88 3.92 -6.92 16.16
N GLU A 89 5.14 -6.38 16.22
CA GLU A 89 6.11 -6.70 17.26
C GLU A 89 6.53 -5.47 18.06
N ASN A 90 7.00 -5.69 19.30
CA ASN A 90 7.72 -4.66 20.03
C ASN A 90 9.12 -4.54 19.46
N CYS A 91 9.27 -3.70 18.44
CA CYS A 91 10.60 -3.33 17.99
C CYS A 91 11.36 -2.64 19.12
N PRO A 92 12.68 -2.82 19.19
CA PRO A 92 13.52 -1.94 19.99
C PRO A 92 13.24 -0.51 19.55
N VAL A 93 12.90 0.36 20.50
CA VAL A 93 12.89 1.80 20.24
C VAL A 93 14.25 2.13 19.63
N CYS A 94 14.30 2.89 18.53
CA CYS A 94 15.55 3.40 18.00
C CYS A 94 16.23 4.23 19.09
N PHE A 95 17.08 3.59 19.90
CA PHE A 95 18.08 4.27 20.67
C PHE A 95 18.96 4.93 19.63
N LEU A 96 18.95 6.25 19.59
CA LEU A 96 19.98 6.99 18.89
C LEU A 96 21.28 6.69 19.64
N ILE A 97 22.00 5.68 19.19
CA ILE A 97 23.42 5.59 19.48
C ILE A 97 24.02 6.65 18.55
N PRO A 98 24.50 7.80 19.07
CA PRO A 98 25.13 8.79 18.22
C PRO A 98 26.24 8.10 17.41
N ASN A 99 26.20 8.28 16.09
CA ASN A 99 27.14 7.71 15.12
C ASN A 99 28.57 8.27 15.26
N SER A 100 28.78 9.22 16.17
CA SER A 100 30.06 9.86 16.40
C SER A 100 30.23 10.10 17.90
N PHE A 101 30.94 9.18 18.56
CA PHE A 101 31.63 9.45 19.82
C PHE A 101 33.05 9.89 19.45
N SER A 102 33.38 11.13 19.73
CA SER A 102 34.66 11.74 19.37
C SER A 102 35.32 12.29 20.63
N PRO A 103 35.87 11.43 21.51
CA PRO A 103 36.49 11.84 22.76
C PRO A 103 37.81 12.56 22.47
N ASN A 104 37.73 13.84 22.13
CA ASN A 104 38.85 14.70 21.83
C ASN A 104 38.96 15.87 22.84
N GLY A 105 38.02 15.99 23.78
CA GLY A 105 38.01 16.96 24.87
C GLY A 105 37.48 18.35 24.48
N ASP A 106 36.70 18.46 23.40
CA ASP A 106 36.12 19.73 22.92
C ASP A 106 34.71 20.04 23.51
N GLY A 107 34.16 19.14 24.30
CA GLY A 107 32.85 19.22 24.94
C GLY A 107 31.70 18.67 24.09
N LEU A 108 31.94 18.26 22.84
CA LEU A 108 30.95 17.71 21.93
C LEU A 108 31.16 16.20 21.76
N ASN A 109 30.14 15.40 22.11
CA ASN A 109 30.19 13.93 21.98
C ASN A 109 31.42 13.26 22.64
N ASP A 110 31.94 13.85 23.73
CA ASP A 110 33.02 13.33 24.58
C ASP A 110 32.55 12.29 25.61
N TYR A 111 31.24 12.20 25.84
CA TYR A 111 30.62 11.23 26.72
C TYR A 111 29.66 10.35 25.94
N PHE A 112 29.77 9.04 26.14
CA PHE A 112 28.75 8.11 25.69
C PHE A 112 27.49 8.34 26.53
N GLN A 113 26.51 9.02 25.94
CA GLN A 113 25.21 9.25 26.55
C GLN A 113 24.13 8.62 25.68
N VAL A 114 23.34 7.73 26.27
CA VAL A 114 22.15 7.17 25.64
C VAL A 114 21.02 8.15 25.92
N GLN A 115 20.61 8.95 24.94
CA GLN A 115 19.41 9.77 25.04
C GLN A 115 18.21 9.06 24.44
N SER A 116 17.15 8.94 25.23
CA SER A 116 15.81 8.58 24.74
C SER A 116 15.04 9.86 24.42
N HIS A 117 14.54 9.99 23.19
CA HIS A 117 13.53 10.99 22.88
C HIS A 117 12.17 10.39 23.26
N LEU A 118 11.50 10.99 24.23
CA LEU A 118 10.07 10.78 24.47
C LEU A 118 9.25 11.63 23.49
#